data_AF-A0A5B7H5X9-F1
#
_entry.id   AF-A0A5B7H5X9-F1
#
_cell.length_a   1.000
_cell.length_b   1.000
_cell.length_c   1.000
_cell.angle_alpha   90.00
_cell.angle_beta   90.00
_cell.angle_gamma   90.00
#
_symmetry.space_group_name_H-M   'P 1'
#
loop_
_entity.id
_entity.type
_entity.pdbx_description
1 polymer ?
#
loop_
_entity_poly.entity_id
_entity_poly.type
_entity_poly.pdbx_seq_one_letter_code
_entity_poly.pdbx_strand_id
1 'polypeptide(L)'
;MYWLPGALFILLDLCLWPEAVRQYKVQPGTNEPVSTWSLIKCLLVVNFNHIVLGLPFMWGCYHVMVLRGGDLTPVLPSLPRVVFDILVSLVLKEIVFYYLHRLFHHRRLYKYIHKIHHEWQSPVAVMADYGHPLEHIFVNMFPVLLGPLVLGSHLVTVWLLASLASTGTILNHCGYHLPLFPSPEFHDYHHLKFTECYGNLGLLDYLHGTDRKFRQSANFLRHQTLYSLKPLTQTYPGTKTGTAKSVNGKIKKH
;
A
#
# COMPACT_ATOMS: atom_id res chain seq x y z
N MET A 1 -4.75 4.94 13.16
CA MET A 1 -4.12 3.82 12.42
C MET A 1 -3.25 4.32 11.28
N TYR A 2 -3.79 5.12 10.33
CA TYR A 2 -3.02 5.69 9.22
C TYR A 2 -2.09 6.86 9.61
N TRP A 3 -2.64 7.91 10.22
CA TRP A 3 -1.93 9.18 10.40
C TRP A 3 -0.75 9.11 11.37
N LEU A 4 -0.79 8.24 12.38
CA LEU A 4 0.30 8.10 13.35
C LEU A 4 1.61 7.62 12.68
N PRO A 5 1.66 6.45 12.01
CA PRO A 5 2.84 6.04 11.26
C PRO A 5 3.12 6.97 10.07
N GLY A 6 2.09 7.48 9.39
CA GLY A 6 2.28 8.43 8.28
C GLY A 6 3.00 9.72 8.70
N ALA A 7 2.63 10.31 9.85
CA ALA A 7 3.26 11.51 10.38
C ALA A 7 4.74 11.28 10.74
N LEU A 8 5.07 10.12 11.30
CA LEU A 8 6.47 9.75 11.57
C LEU A 8 7.30 9.77 10.28
N PHE A 9 6.82 9.15 9.21
CA PHE A 9 7.51 9.16 7.92
C PHE A 9 7.53 10.53 7.25
N ILE A 10 6.49 11.36 7.38
CA ILE A 10 6.53 12.76 6.92
C ILE A 10 7.68 13.50 7.58
N LEU A 11 7.86 13.36 8.90
CA LEU A 11 8.96 14.01 9.61
C LEU A 11 10.32 13.51 9.11
N LEU A 12 10.46 12.21 8.84
CA LEU A 12 11.68 11.66 8.24
C LEU A 12 11.95 12.26 6.85
N ASP A 13 10.93 12.34 6.00
CA ASP A 13 11.06 12.80 4.61
C ASP A 13 11.23 14.33 4.48
N LEU A 14 10.73 15.11 5.45
CA LEU A 14 10.92 16.58 5.50
C LEU A 14 12.22 16.98 6.19
N CYS A 15 12.53 16.38 7.34
CA CYS A 15 13.69 16.76 8.14
C CYS A 15 14.98 16.03 7.73
N LEU A 16 14.87 14.93 6.97
CA LEU A 16 15.97 14.05 6.60
C LEU A 16 16.75 13.53 7.82
N TRP A 17 16.09 13.43 8.97
CA TRP A 17 16.66 13.06 10.26
C TRP A 17 15.82 11.97 10.94
N PRO A 18 16.44 10.97 11.60
CA PRO A 18 17.88 10.78 11.73
C PRO A 18 18.52 10.23 10.45
N GLU A 19 19.72 10.72 10.13
CA GLU A 19 20.46 10.32 8.91
C GLU A 19 20.70 8.80 8.85
N ALA A 20 20.85 8.16 10.00
CA ALA A 20 20.99 6.71 10.12
C ALA A 20 19.81 5.92 9.51
N VAL A 21 18.60 6.48 9.38
CA VAL A 21 17.47 5.77 8.74
C VAL A 21 17.55 5.87 7.21
N ARG A 22 18.25 6.88 6.68
CA ARG A 22 18.33 7.12 5.23
C ARG A 22 19.11 6.04 4.48
N GLN A 23 19.97 5.29 5.16
CA GLN A 23 20.64 4.12 4.56
C GLN A 23 19.66 3.04 4.07
N TYR A 24 18.40 3.05 4.55
CA TYR A 24 17.35 2.14 4.13
C TYR A 24 16.48 2.68 2.98
N LYS A 25 16.77 3.87 2.42
CA LYS A 25 15.97 4.44 1.33
C LYS A 25 16.05 3.55 0.09
N VAL A 26 14.89 3.23 -0.50
CA VAL A 26 14.79 2.33 -1.66
C VAL A 26 15.28 3.02 -2.94
N GLN A 27 14.92 4.30 -3.11
CA GLN A 27 15.31 5.15 -4.24
C GLN A 27 16.02 6.44 -3.76
N PRO A 28 17.30 6.37 -3.34
CA PRO A 28 18.03 7.54 -2.82
C PRO A 28 18.03 8.74 -3.79
N GLY A 29 17.85 9.95 -3.26
CA GLY A 29 17.85 11.19 -4.03
C GLY A 29 16.55 11.49 -4.80
N THR A 30 15.49 10.70 -4.59
CA THR A 30 14.15 10.99 -5.11
C THR A 30 13.24 11.39 -3.95
N ASN A 31 12.57 12.53 -4.08
CA ASN A 31 11.72 13.10 -3.01
C ASN A 31 12.47 13.31 -1.68
N GLU A 32 13.75 13.68 -1.73
CA GLU A 32 14.58 14.02 -0.58
C GLU A 32 15.18 15.44 -0.73
N PRO A 33 14.63 16.47 -0.07
CA PRO A 33 13.40 16.47 0.70
C PRO A 33 12.15 16.46 -0.21
N VAL A 34 11.01 16.06 0.35
CA VAL A 34 9.71 16.15 -0.34
C VAL A 34 9.34 17.62 -0.58
N SER A 35 8.79 17.93 -1.76
CA SER A 35 8.21 19.24 -2.05
C SER A 35 7.04 19.55 -1.12
N THR A 36 7.12 20.65 -0.37
CA THR A 36 6.07 21.10 0.56
C THR A 36 4.71 21.26 -0.12
N TRP A 37 4.68 21.85 -1.32
CA TRP A 37 3.44 22.03 -2.07
C TRP A 37 2.81 20.71 -2.51
N SER A 38 3.65 19.78 -2.97
CA SER A 38 3.19 18.45 -3.36
C SER A 38 2.65 17.68 -2.15
N LEU A 39 3.32 17.82 -0.98
CA LEU A 39 2.84 17.25 0.28
C LEU A 39 1.51 17.86 0.71
N ILE A 40 1.35 19.19 0.67
CA ILE A 40 0.07 19.85 1.00
C ILE A 40 -1.05 19.33 0.10
N LYS A 41 -0.82 19.25 -1.23
CA LYS A 41 -1.79 18.65 -2.18
C LYS A 41 -2.16 17.23 -1.77
N CYS A 42 -1.17 16.40 -1.44
CA CYS A 42 -1.41 15.04 -0.96
C CYS A 42 -2.29 15.03 0.29
N LEU A 43 -1.93 15.81 1.31
CA LEU A 43 -2.65 15.86 2.58
C LEU A 43 -4.12 16.29 2.38
N LEU A 44 -4.37 17.28 1.52
CA LEU A 44 -5.73 17.73 1.22
C LEU A 44 -6.56 16.62 0.57
N VAL A 45 -6.00 15.91 -0.42
CA VAL A 45 -6.70 14.81 -1.10
C VAL A 45 -6.95 13.63 -0.17
N VAL A 46 -5.95 13.23 0.63
CA VAL A 46 -6.10 12.12 1.59
C VAL A 46 -7.14 12.43 2.65
N ASN A 47 -7.13 13.66 3.20
CA ASN A 47 -8.14 14.06 4.19
C ASN A 47 -9.54 14.16 3.56
N PHE A 48 -9.66 14.67 2.34
CA PHE A 48 -10.93 14.62 1.60
C PHE A 48 -11.42 13.19 1.45
N ASN A 49 -10.56 12.28 0.99
CA ASN A 49 -10.88 10.87 0.84
C ASN A 49 -11.33 10.24 2.17
N HIS A 50 -10.58 10.44 3.26
CA HIS A 50 -10.93 9.88 4.57
C HIS A 50 -12.23 10.45 5.14
N ILE A 51 -12.42 11.76 5.11
CA ILE A 51 -13.53 12.44 5.80
C ILE A 51 -14.81 12.37 4.95
N VAL A 52 -14.73 12.76 3.68
CA VAL A 52 -15.90 12.94 2.81
C VAL A 52 -16.36 11.61 2.22
N LEU A 53 -15.46 10.67 1.98
CA LEU A 53 -15.80 9.38 1.37
C LEU A 53 -15.69 8.24 2.38
N GLY A 54 -14.60 8.20 3.14
CA GLY A 54 -14.29 7.12 4.07
C GLY A 54 -15.28 7.02 5.21
N LEU A 55 -15.61 8.12 5.89
CA LEU A 55 -16.58 8.08 7.00
C LEU A 55 -17.98 7.66 6.54
N PRO A 56 -18.57 8.20 5.45
CA PRO A 56 -19.86 7.70 4.95
C PRO A 56 -19.80 6.25 4.49
N PHE A 57 -18.71 5.81 3.85
CA PHE A 57 -18.55 4.42 3.44
C PHE A 57 -18.49 3.47 4.64
N MET A 58 -17.73 3.81 5.68
CA MET A 58 -17.69 3.06 6.94
C MET A 58 -19.05 3.01 7.62
N TRP A 59 -19.79 4.12 7.62
CA TRP A 59 -21.14 4.18 8.16
C TRP A 59 -22.11 3.26 7.38
N GLY A 60 -22.01 3.24 6.05
CA GLY A 60 -22.76 2.29 5.22
C GLY A 60 -22.39 0.83 5.52
N CYS A 61 -21.09 0.53 5.66
CA CYS A 61 -20.61 -0.81 6.03
C CYS A 61 -21.11 -1.23 7.42
N TYR A 62 -21.19 -0.30 8.38
CA TYR A 62 -21.78 -0.56 9.69
C TYR A 62 -23.25 -1.00 9.59
N HIS A 63 -24.07 -0.30 8.79
CA HIS A 63 -25.46 -0.69 8.58
C HIS A 63 -25.60 -2.04 7.89
N VAL A 64 -24.75 -2.33 6.90
CA VAL A 64 -24.71 -3.67 6.28
C VAL A 64 -24.36 -4.73 7.31
N MET A 65 -23.42 -4.46 8.21
CA MET A 65 -23.06 -5.38 9.30
C MET A 65 -24.24 -5.62 10.25
N VAL A 66 -24.95 -4.57 10.66
CA VAL A 66 -26.15 -4.67 11.51
C VAL A 66 -27.24 -5.49 10.82
N LEU A 67 -27.55 -5.19 9.55
CA LEU A 67 -28.58 -5.90 8.79
C LEU A 67 -28.27 -7.39 8.58
N ARG A 68 -26.99 -7.74 8.51
CA ARG A 68 -26.54 -9.13 8.41
C ARG A 68 -26.61 -9.88 9.76
N GLY A 69 -26.83 -9.18 10.87
CA GLY A 69 -26.74 -9.74 12.21
C GLY A 69 -25.29 -9.98 12.65
N GLY A 70 -24.37 -9.10 12.26
CA GLY A 70 -22.97 -9.15 12.69
C GLY A 70 -22.80 -8.98 14.21
N ASP A 71 -21.72 -9.53 14.75
CA ASP A 71 -21.43 -9.49 16.18
C ASP A 71 -20.89 -8.11 16.59
N LEU A 72 -21.77 -7.28 17.14
CA LEU A 72 -21.47 -5.96 17.68
C LEU A 72 -21.56 -5.94 19.22
N THR A 73 -21.53 -7.12 19.85
CA THR A 73 -21.59 -7.22 21.29
C THR A 73 -20.30 -6.71 21.94
N PRO A 74 -20.30 -6.33 23.22
CA PRO A 74 -19.06 -5.99 23.92
C PRO A 74 -18.23 -7.24 24.29
N VAL A 75 -18.74 -8.46 24.03
CA VAL A 75 -18.07 -9.71 24.39
C VAL A 75 -17.02 -10.02 23.33
N LEU A 76 -15.75 -10.11 23.76
CA LEU A 76 -14.66 -10.36 22.83
C LEU A 76 -14.78 -11.75 22.18
N PRO A 77 -14.49 -11.86 20.88
CA PRO A 77 -14.43 -13.15 20.20
C PRO A 77 -13.27 -13.98 20.73
N SER A 78 -13.39 -15.30 20.63
CA SER A 78 -12.28 -16.19 20.95
C SER A 78 -11.10 -15.97 20.00
N LEU A 79 -9.87 -16.18 20.47
CA LEU A 79 -8.67 -16.06 19.64
C LEU A 79 -8.74 -16.88 18.34
N PRO A 80 -9.21 -18.15 18.33
CA PRO A 80 -9.39 -18.90 17.09
C PRO A 80 -10.34 -18.23 16.10
N ARG A 81 -11.41 -17.58 16.58
CA ARG A 81 -12.34 -16.84 15.72
C ARG A 81 -11.67 -15.63 15.09
N VAL A 82 -10.88 -14.88 15.86
CA VAL A 82 -10.11 -13.74 15.34
C VAL A 82 -9.12 -14.19 14.25
N VAL A 83 -8.37 -15.27 14.51
CA VAL A 83 -7.39 -15.81 13.56
C VAL A 83 -8.06 -16.28 12.28
N PHE A 84 -9.15 -17.04 12.38
CA PHE A 84 -9.93 -17.50 11.22
C PHE A 84 -10.40 -16.32 10.37
N ASP A 85 -10.99 -15.31 11.01
CA ASP A 85 -11.52 -14.14 10.32
C ASP A 85 -10.43 -13.35 9.61
N ILE A 86 -9.28 -13.16 10.25
CA ILE A 86 -8.13 -12.48 9.64
C ILE A 86 -7.65 -13.26 8.41
N LEU A 87 -7.44 -14.58 8.53
CA LEU A 87 -6.91 -15.39 7.43
C LEU A 87 -7.83 -15.38 6.21
N VAL A 88 -9.13 -15.60 6.41
CA VAL A 88 -10.10 -15.56 5.31
C VAL A 88 -10.20 -14.15 4.72
N SER A 89 -10.16 -13.11 5.56
CA SER A 89 -10.19 -11.72 5.08
C SER A 89 -8.94 -11.35 4.28
N LEU A 90 -7.76 -11.85 4.63
CA LEU A 90 -6.53 -11.62 3.86
C LEU A 90 -6.61 -12.27 2.46
N VAL A 91 -7.19 -13.47 2.35
CA VAL A 91 -7.41 -14.13 1.06
C VAL A 91 -8.40 -13.32 0.20
N LEU A 92 -9.54 -12.92 0.78
CA LEU A 92 -10.53 -12.10 0.07
C LEU A 92 -9.96 -10.74 -0.33
N LYS A 93 -9.19 -10.10 0.55
CA LYS A 93 -8.49 -8.86 0.26
C LYS A 93 -7.53 -9.03 -0.92
N GLU A 94 -6.68 -10.05 -0.92
CA GLU A 94 -5.75 -10.30 -2.04
C GLU A 94 -6.49 -10.46 -3.37
N ILE A 95 -7.58 -11.25 -3.38
CA ILE A 95 -8.38 -11.48 -4.57
C ILE A 95 -8.99 -10.18 -5.10
N VAL A 96 -9.74 -9.47 -4.26
CA VAL A 96 -10.49 -8.30 -4.68
C VAL A 96 -9.58 -7.12 -5.00
N PHE A 97 -8.52 -6.92 -4.20
CA PHE A 97 -7.51 -5.90 -4.46
C PHE A 97 -6.84 -6.13 -5.81
N TYR A 98 -6.34 -7.36 -6.08
CA TYR A 98 -5.65 -7.66 -7.33
C TYR A 98 -6.50 -7.32 -8.56
N TYR A 99 -7.74 -7.79 -8.60
CA TYR A 99 -8.58 -7.58 -9.78
C TYR A 99 -9.05 -6.14 -9.93
N LEU A 100 -9.40 -5.44 -8.85
CA LEU A 100 -9.80 -4.03 -8.93
C LEU A 100 -8.61 -3.13 -9.27
N HIS A 101 -7.45 -3.37 -8.67
CA HIS A 101 -6.23 -2.63 -8.97
C HIS A 101 -5.81 -2.84 -10.43
N ARG A 102 -5.77 -4.08 -10.91
CA ARG A 102 -5.48 -4.39 -12.32
C ARG A 102 -6.53 -3.81 -13.28
N LEU A 103 -7.81 -3.80 -12.90
CA LEU A 103 -8.88 -3.16 -13.66
C LEU A 103 -8.65 -1.64 -13.75
N PHE A 104 -8.27 -0.99 -12.66
CA PHE A 104 -8.03 0.46 -12.65
C PHE A 104 -6.76 0.85 -13.43
N HIS A 105 -5.84 -0.09 -13.62
CA HIS A 105 -4.74 0.02 -14.59
C HIS A 105 -5.13 -0.19 -16.05
N HIS A 106 -6.35 -0.65 -16.34
CA HIS A 106 -6.80 -0.80 -17.72
C HIS A 106 -6.77 0.55 -18.44
N ARG A 107 -6.35 0.57 -19.71
CA ARG A 107 -6.09 1.80 -20.50
C ARG A 107 -7.26 2.80 -20.50
N ARG A 108 -8.50 2.31 -20.41
CA ARG A 108 -9.72 3.13 -20.39
C ARG A 108 -9.97 3.83 -19.05
N LEU A 109 -9.44 3.30 -17.95
CA LEU A 109 -9.68 3.78 -16.59
C LEU A 109 -8.45 4.49 -16.01
N TYR A 110 -7.25 3.97 -16.28
CA TYR A 110 -5.99 4.44 -15.71
C TYR A 110 -5.84 5.97 -15.77
N LYS A 111 -6.03 6.55 -16.96
CA LYS A 111 -5.84 7.99 -17.19
C LYS A 111 -6.70 8.86 -16.24
N TYR A 112 -7.88 8.37 -15.86
CA TYR A 112 -8.89 9.15 -15.15
C TYR A 112 -8.94 8.83 -13.65
N ILE A 113 -8.63 7.60 -13.28
CA ILE A 113 -8.76 7.12 -11.90
C ILE A 113 -7.36 6.92 -11.30
N HIS A 114 -6.62 5.95 -11.81
CA HIS A 114 -5.43 5.45 -11.12
C HIS A 114 -4.15 6.23 -11.37
N LYS A 115 -4.11 7.06 -12.42
CA LYS A 115 -2.96 7.91 -12.73
C LYS A 115 -2.62 8.89 -11.59
N ILE A 116 -3.62 9.31 -10.81
CA ILE A 116 -3.43 10.23 -9.68
C ILE A 116 -2.55 9.57 -8.61
N HIS A 117 -2.81 8.31 -8.28
CA HIS A 117 -1.98 7.54 -7.35
C HIS A 117 -0.52 7.43 -7.82
N HIS A 118 -0.36 7.22 -9.13
CA HIS A 118 0.93 7.12 -9.80
C HIS A 118 1.64 8.46 -10.10
N GLU A 119 1.14 9.60 -9.60
CA GLU A 119 1.86 10.88 -9.68
C GLU A 119 3.21 10.84 -8.94
N TRP A 120 3.38 9.91 -8.00
CA TRP A 120 4.56 9.78 -7.15
C TRP A 120 5.31 8.48 -7.43
N GLN A 121 6.15 8.48 -8.47
CA GLN A 121 6.91 7.30 -8.90
C GLN A 121 7.88 6.75 -7.84
N SER A 122 8.29 7.57 -6.87
CA SER A 122 8.95 7.13 -5.64
C SER A 122 8.01 7.45 -4.50
N PRO A 123 7.30 6.45 -3.95
CA PRO A 123 6.27 6.71 -2.97
C PRO A 123 6.89 7.24 -1.66
N VAL A 124 6.10 8.06 -0.96
CA VAL A 124 6.30 8.42 0.45
C VAL A 124 5.08 7.97 1.24
N ALA A 125 5.24 7.73 2.54
CA ALA A 125 4.27 6.96 3.34
C ALA A 125 2.82 7.43 3.21
N VAL A 126 2.59 8.74 3.25
CA VAL A 126 1.24 9.33 3.20
C VAL A 126 0.60 9.37 1.82
N MET A 127 1.33 8.97 0.77
CA MET A 127 0.77 8.77 -0.56
C MET A 127 -0.01 7.46 -0.67
N ALA A 128 0.08 6.58 0.32
CA ALA A 128 -0.62 5.30 0.37
C ALA A 128 -2.13 5.43 0.07
N ASP A 129 -2.77 6.50 0.53
CA ASP A 129 -4.19 6.80 0.29
C ASP A 129 -4.44 7.99 -0.65
N TYR A 130 -3.40 8.50 -1.31
CA TYR A 130 -3.53 9.54 -2.30
C TYR A 130 -3.98 8.94 -3.63
N GLY A 131 -5.14 9.35 -4.09
CA GLY A 131 -5.73 8.83 -5.30
C GLY A 131 -7.11 9.39 -5.56
N HIS A 132 -7.70 8.93 -6.65
CA HIS A 132 -9.06 9.30 -7.03
C HIS A 132 -10.10 8.78 -6.01
N PRO A 133 -11.22 9.48 -5.77
CA PRO A 133 -12.32 9.01 -4.91
C PRO A 133 -12.74 7.55 -5.12
N LEU A 134 -12.91 7.13 -6.37
CA LEU A 134 -13.26 5.75 -6.71
C LEU A 134 -12.16 4.75 -6.34
N GLU A 135 -10.89 5.13 -6.48
CA GLU A 135 -9.77 4.29 -6.04
C GLU A 135 -9.77 4.14 -4.53
N HIS A 136 -10.00 5.23 -3.80
CA HIS A 136 -10.08 5.16 -2.35
C HIS A 136 -11.16 4.17 -1.88
N ILE A 137 -12.36 4.24 -2.45
CA ILE A 137 -13.45 3.32 -2.09
C ILE A 137 -13.15 1.89 -2.55
N PHE A 138 -12.86 1.68 -3.82
CA PHE A 138 -12.83 0.33 -4.41
C PHE A 138 -11.52 -0.41 -4.24
N VAL A 139 -10.38 0.29 -4.17
CA VAL A 139 -9.06 -0.34 -4.05
C VAL A 139 -8.55 -0.28 -2.61
N ASN A 140 -8.74 0.83 -1.89
CA ASN A 140 -8.17 0.98 -0.55
C ASN A 140 -9.10 0.46 0.56
N MET A 141 -10.39 0.80 0.51
CA MET A 141 -11.33 0.47 1.59
C MET A 141 -12.05 -0.86 1.38
N PHE A 142 -12.69 -1.05 0.23
CA PHE A 142 -13.56 -2.19 -0.02
C PHE A 142 -12.86 -3.56 0.14
N PRO A 143 -11.64 -3.79 -0.38
CA PRO A 143 -10.97 -5.08 -0.22
C PRO A 143 -10.63 -5.41 1.24
N VAL A 144 -10.38 -4.40 2.07
CA VAL A 144 -10.10 -4.58 3.51
C VAL A 144 -11.37 -4.96 4.28
N LEU A 145 -12.51 -4.37 3.91
CA LEU A 145 -13.75 -4.50 4.67
C LEU A 145 -14.63 -5.66 4.20
N LEU A 146 -14.43 -6.14 2.97
CA LEU A 146 -15.24 -7.22 2.41
C LEU A 146 -15.19 -8.49 3.25
N GLY A 147 -14.01 -8.92 3.68
CA GLY A 147 -13.85 -10.12 4.52
C GLY A 147 -14.66 -10.05 5.81
N PRO A 148 -14.46 -9.01 6.65
CA PRO A 148 -15.28 -8.79 7.82
C PRO A 148 -16.79 -8.75 7.55
N LEU A 149 -17.23 -8.06 6.50
CA LEU A 149 -18.64 -7.97 6.12
C LEU A 149 -19.22 -9.35 5.76
N VAL A 150 -18.50 -10.15 4.98
CA VAL A 150 -18.90 -11.51 4.59
C VAL A 150 -18.87 -12.47 5.77
N LEU A 151 -18.00 -12.25 6.75
CA LEU A 151 -17.85 -13.15 7.90
C LEU A 151 -18.72 -12.75 9.10
N GLY A 152 -19.25 -11.53 9.12
CA GLY A 152 -19.95 -10.99 10.28
C GLY A 152 -19.00 -10.76 11.45
N SER A 153 -17.75 -10.40 11.14
CA SER A 153 -16.67 -10.33 12.12
C SER A 153 -16.94 -9.31 13.21
N HIS A 154 -16.55 -9.66 14.44
CA HIS A 154 -16.59 -8.77 15.58
C HIS A 154 -15.78 -7.49 15.33
N LEU A 155 -16.24 -6.35 15.87
CA LEU A 155 -15.67 -5.03 15.64
C LEU A 155 -14.15 -4.96 15.94
N VAL A 156 -13.69 -5.63 16.99
CA VAL A 156 -12.25 -5.73 17.31
C VAL A 156 -11.44 -6.39 16.18
N THR A 157 -11.95 -7.46 15.57
CA THR A 157 -11.31 -8.09 14.42
C THR A 157 -11.24 -7.14 13.22
N VAL A 158 -12.31 -6.38 12.98
CA VAL A 158 -12.35 -5.36 11.92
C VAL A 158 -11.27 -4.30 12.13
N TRP A 159 -11.14 -3.78 13.35
CA TRP A 159 -10.11 -2.80 13.70
C TRP A 159 -8.69 -3.37 13.62
N LEU A 160 -8.47 -4.61 14.04
CA LEU A 160 -7.18 -5.29 13.90
C LEU A 160 -6.80 -5.43 12.42
N LEU A 161 -7.73 -5.91 11.59
CA LEU A 161 -7.49 -6.06 10.15
C LEU A 161 -7.23 -4.70 9.48
N ALA A 162 -8.04 -3.68 9.80
CA ALA A 162 -7.85 -2.32 9.29
C ALA A 162 -6.49 -1.73 9.72
N SER A 163 -6.05 -1.99 10.96
CA SER A 163 -4.73 -1.59 11.45
C SER A 163 -3.62 -2.25 10.65
N LEU A 164 -3.66 -3.59 10.53
CA LEU A 164 -2.67 -4.38 9.80
C LEU A 164 -2.60 -3.97 8.33
N ALA A 165 -3.76 -3.79 7.69
CA ALA A 165 -3.83 -3.35 6.30
C ALA A 165 -3.26 -1.93 6.13
N SER A 166 -3.65 -0.98 6.98
CA SER A 166 -3.17 0.40 6.92
C SER A 166 -1.67 0.50 7.16
N THR A 167 -1.15 -0.18 8.18
CA THR A 167 0.30 -0.23 8.46
C THR A 167 1.06 -0.89 7.32
N GLY A 168 0.57 -2.00 6.77
CA GLY A 168 1.18 -2.68 5.63
C GLY A 168 1.25 -1.78 4.40
N THR A 169 0.16 -1.08 4.06
CA THR A 169 0.14 -0.14 2.93
C THR A 169 1.11 1.01 3.14
N ILE A 170 1.19 1.57 4.35
CA ILE A 170 2.16 2.62 4.68
C ILE A 170 3.60 2.11 4.52
N LEU A 171 3.92 0.92 5.01
CA LEU A 171 5.27 0.35 4.87
C LEU A 171 5.63 0.09 3.40
N ASN A 172 4.67 -0.34 2.59
CA ASN A 172 4.88 -0.52 1.14
C ASN A 172 5.11 0.81 0.40
N HIS A 173 4.65 1.93 0.95
CA HIS A 173 4.78 3.26 0.36
C HIS A 173 5.80 4.17 1.04
N CYS A 174 6.37 3.79 2.19
CA CYS A 174 7.18 4.71 2.97
C CYS A 174 8.50 5.11 2.26
N GLY A 175 8.90 4.36 1.23
CA GLY A 175 10.14 4.60 0.49
C GLY A 175 11.38 4.11 1.24
N TYR A 176 11.21 3.36 2.34
CA TYR A 176 12.28 2.77 3.14
C TYR A 176 12.10 1.26 3.27
N HIS A 177 13.16 0.51 3.01
CA HIS A 177 13.21 -0.92 3.34
C HIS A 177 13.76 -1.10 4.75
N LEU A 178 12.88 -0.94 5.73
CA LEU A 178 13.26 -0.99 7.15
C LEU A 178 13.53 -2.42 7.64
N PRO A 179 14.46 -2.61 8.60
CA PRO A 179 14.66 -3.87 9.29
C PRO A 179 13.39 -4.37 10.00
N LEU A 180 13.20 -5.69 10.01
CA LEU A 180 12.09 -6.40 10.65
C LEU A 180 10.70 -6.17 10.04
N PHE A 181 10.60 -5.38 8.98
CA PHE A 181 9.35 -5.14 8.25
C PHE A 181 9.34 -5.85 6.89
N PRO A 182 8.15 -6.07 6.29
CA PRO A 182 8.04 -6.55 4.92
C PRO A 182 8.75 -5.63 3.92
N SER A 183 9.26 -6.20 2.84
CA SER A 183 9.96 -5.43 1.82
C SER A 183 8.98 -4.61 0.96
N PRO A 184 9.24 -3.32 0.72
CA PRO A 184 8.43 -2.49 -0.18
C PRO A 184 8.76 -2.72 -1.67
N GLU A 185 9.80 -3.51 -2.00
CA GLU A 185 10.35 -3.64 -3.36
C GLU A 185 9.32 -4.09 -4.41
N PHE A 186 8.33 -4.91 -4.04
CA PHE A 186 7.27 -5.37 -4.94
C PHE A 186 6.39 -4.21 -5.42
N HIS A 187 5.93 -3.38 -4.48
CA HIS A 187 5.07 -2.23 -4.77
C HIS A 187 5.85 -1.04 -5.33
N ASP A 188 7.09 -0.86 -4.90
CA ASP A 188 7.99 0.13 -5.52
C ASP A 188 8.22 -0.21 -7.01
N TYR A 189 8.45 -1.48 -7.33
CA TYR A 189 8.57 -1.93 -8.72
C TYR A 189 7.28 -1.71 -9.53
N HIS A 190 6.12 -1.88 -8.90
CA HIS A 190 4.83 -1.55 -9.49
C HIS A 190 4.74 -0.07 -9.90
N HIS A 191 5.09 0.87 -9.01
CA HIS A 191 5.13 2.31 -9.31
C HIS A 191 6.15 2.67 -10.40
N LEU A 192 7.19 1.86 -10.58
CA LEU A 192 8.19 2.05 -11.64
C LEU A 192 7.75 1.51 -13.02
N LYS A 193 6.96 0.43 -13.06
CA LYS A 193 6.61 -0.29 -14.30
C LYS A 193 5.15 -0.20 -14.72
N PHE A 194 4.24 0.15 -13.82
CA PHE A 194 2.79 0.34 -14.00
C PHE A 194 2.01 -0.87 -14.53
N THR A 195 2.69 -1.95 -14.89
CA THR A 195 2.14 -3.09 -15.65
C THR A 195 2.49 -4.44 -15.04
N GLU A 196 3.12 -4.42 -13.87
CA GLU A 196 3.57 -5.59 -13.12
C GLU A 196 3.19 -5.38 -11.65
N CYS A 197 3.12 -6.46 -10.87
CA CYS A 197 2.97 -6.44 -9.42
C CYS A 197 1.70 -5.73 -8.92
N TYR A 198 0.51 -6.24 -9.29
CA TYR A 198 -0.77 -5.63 -8.92
C TYR A 198 -1.32 -6.06 -7.55
N GLY A 199 -0.91 -7.21 -7.03
CA GLY A 199 -1.41 -7.78 -5.77
C GLY A 199 -0.75 -7.19 -4.53
N ASN A 200 -1.26 -7.56 -3.35
CA ASN A 200 -0.63 -7.20 -2.08
C ASN A 200 0.36 -8.29 -1.63
N LEU A 201 -0.01 -9.56 -1.81
CA LEU A 201 0.80 -10.72 -1.44
C LEU A 201 1.62 -11.28 -2.61
N GLY A 202 1.28 -10.88 -3.84
CA GLY A 202 1.91 -11.36 -5.08
C GLY A 202 1.46 -12.77 -5.50
N LEU A 203 0.54 -13.40 -4.76
CA LEU A 203 0.03 -14.73 -5.08
C LEU A 203 -0.72 -14.73 -6.42
N LEU A 204 -1.58 -13.73 -6.62
CA LEU A 204 -2.30 -13.60 -7.88
C LEU A 204 -1.43 -13.08 -9.01
N ASP A 205 -0.37 -12.31 -8.72
CA ASP A 205 0.61 -11.96 -9.74
C ASP A 205 1.37 -13.17 -10.25
N TYR A 206 1.82 -14.04 -9.35
CA TYR A 206 2.46 -15.30 -9.72
C TYR A 206 1.53 -16.16 -10.58
N LEU A 207 0.27 -16.32 -10.16
CA LEU A 207 -0.72 -17.13 -10.88
C LEU A 207 -1.05 -16.58 -12.26
N HIS A 208 -1.17 -15.26 -12.41
CA HIS A 208 -1.47 -14.61 -13.69
C HIS A 208 -0.22 -14.26 -14.50
N GLY A 209 0.97 -14.46 -13.94
CA GLY A 209 2.25 -14.06 -14.53
C GLY A 209 2.43 -12.55 -14.68
N THR A 210 1.83 -11.74 -13.80
CA THR A 210 2.02 -10.28 -13.77
C THR A 210 3.19 -9.84 -12.88
N ASP A 211 4.05 -10.76 -12.45
CA ASP A 211 5.34 -10.50 -11.77
C ASP A 211 6.56 -11.00 -12.56
N ARG A 212 6.40 -11.44 -13.81
CA ARG A 212 7.47 -12.12 -14.57
C ARG A 212 8.71 -11.24 -14.72
N LYS A 213 8.54 -9.95 -15.04
CA LYS A 213 9.68 -9.03 -15.18
C LYS A 213 10.25 -8.65 -13.82
N PHE A 214 9.40 -8.58 -12.80
CA PHE A 214 9.84 -8.34 -11.43
C PHE A 214 10.78 -9.46 -10.97
N ARG A 215 10.39 -10.72 -11.15
CA ARG A 215 11.20 -11.90 -10.78
C ARG A 215 12.56 -11.99 -11.49
N GLN A 216 12.72 -11.30 -12.61
CA GLN A 216 13.98 -11.21 -13.36
C GLN A 216 14.80 -9.94 -13.03
N SER A 217 14.33 -9.12 -12.08
CA SER A 217 14.91 -7.83 -11.75
C SER A 217 15.76 -7.85 -10.48
N ALA A 218 16.59 -6.82 -10.32
CA ALA A 218 17.31 -6.55 -9.08
C ALA A 218 16.37 -6.34 -7.88
N ASN A 219 15.16 -5.79 -8.09
CA ASN A 219 14.18 -5.59 -7.03
C ASN A 219 13.71 -6.91 -6.41
N PHE A 220 13.57 -7.98 -7.20
CA PHE A 220 13.18 -9.29 -6.68
C PHE A 220 14.26 -9.91 -5.79
N LEU A 221 15.54 -9.78 -6.15
CA LEU A 221 16.65 -10.21 -5.29
C LEU A 221 16.63 -9.51 -3.94
N ARG A 222 16.21 -8.24 -3.93
CA ARG A 222 16.11 -7.39 -2.74
C ARG A 222 14.80 -7.60 -1.96
N HIS A 223 13.80 -8.28 -2.53
CA HIS A 223 12.45 -8.40 -1.94
C HIS A 223 12.39 -9.43 -0.81
N GLN A 224 12.98 -9.09 0.34
CA GLN A 224 13.05 -9.94 1.53
C GLN A 224 12.97 -9.11 2.81
N THR A 225 12.44 -9.67 3.89
CA THR A 225 12.54 -9.02 5.21
C THR A 225 13.99 -8.99 5.68
N LEU A 226 14.46 -7.81 6.09
CA LEU A 226 15.81 -7.65 6.64
C LEU A 226 15.79 -8.03 8.13
N TYR A 227 16.37 -9.17 8.48
CA TYR A 227 16.48 -9.62 9.88
C TYR A 227 17.70 -9.03 10.62
N SER A 228 18.46 -8.16 9.96
CA SER A 228 19.61 -7.45 10.55
C SER A 228 19.52 -5.95 10.27
N LEU A 229 20.31 -5.15 10.98
CA LEU A 229 20.43 -3.71 10.75
C LEU A 229 21.32 -3.36 9.53
N LYS A 230 21.74 -4.34 8.72
CA LYS A 230 22.52 -4.06 7.52
C LYS A 230 21.57 -3.59 6.40
N PRO A 231 21.81 -2.41 5.79
CA PRO A 231 20.97 -1.93 4.69
C PRO A 231 21.15 -2.77 3.44
N LEU A 232 20.16 -2.71 2.54
CA LEU A 232 20.19 -3.44 1.25
C LEU A 232 21.42 -3.13 0.41
N THR A 233 21.95 -1.91 0.46
CA THR A 233 23.14 -1.50 -0.29
C THR A 233 24.38 -2.33 0.09
N GLN A 234 24.41 -2.86 1.31
CA GLN A 234 25.47 -3.75 1.79
C GLN A 234 25.12 -5.22 1.61
N THR A 235 23.85 -5.60 1.80
CA THR A 235 23.40 -7.00 1.64
C THR A 235 23.39 -7.45 0.18
N TYR A 236 23.06 -6.56 -0.76
CA TYR A 236 23.02 -6.83 -2.21
C TYR A 236 23.82 -5.79 -3.00
N PRO A 237 25.15 -5.77 -2.87
CA PRO A 237 26.00 -4.78 -3.55
C PRO A 237 25.87 -4.91 -5.07
N GLY A 238 25.81 -3.77 -5.77
CA GLY A 238 25.67 -3.73 -7.23
C GLY A 238 24.24 -3.85 -7.77
N THR A 239 23.27 -4.26 -6.95
CA THR A 239 21.85 -4.28 -7.33
C THR A 239 21.22 -2.90 -7.15
N LYS A 240 21.32 -2.04 -8.18
CA LYS A 240 20.63 -0.75 -8.19
C LYS A 240 19.16 -0.95 -8.58
N THR A 241 18.25 -0.42 -7.77
CA THR A 241 16.86 -0.24 -8.17
C THR A 241 16.80 0.71 -9.36
N GLY A 242 15.89 0.43 -10.30
CA GLY A 242 15.60 1.40 -11.35
C GLY A 242 15.06 2.66 -10.71
N THR A 243 15.64 3.82 -11.01
CA THR A 243 15.06 5.09 -10.57
C THR A 243 13.99 5.52 -11.56
N ALA A 244 12.99 6.28 -11.11
CA ALA A 244 12.02 6.94 -11.98
C ALA A 244 12.66 7.65 -13.19
N LYS A 245 13.84 8.28 -12.99
CA LYS A 245 14.64 8.93 -14.03
C LYS A 245 15.16 7.96 -15.11
N SER A 246 15.50 6.72 -14.75
CA SER A 246 16.00 5.69 -15.67
C SER A 246 14.92 5.11 -16.59
N VAL A 247 13.65 5.14 -16.16
CA VAL A 247 12.50 4.62 -16.93
C VAL A 247 12.02 5.66 -17.94
N ASN A 248 11.95 6.93 -17.54
CA ASN A 248 11.49 8.02 -18.44
C ASN A 248 12.46 8.29 -19.60
N GLY A 249 13.74 7.96 -19.49
CA GLY A 249 14.70 8.05 -20.61
C GLY A 249 14.47 7.05 -21.75
N LYS A 250 13.66 6.01 -21.53
CA LYS A 250 13.34 4.98 -22.56
C LYS A 250 11.96 5.14 -23.20
N ILE A 251 11.10 6.02 -22.70
CA ILE A 251 9.81 6.32 -23.32
C ILE A 251 10.06 7.35 -24.43
N LYS A 252 10.63 6.91 -25.56
CA LYS A 252 10.44 7.63 -26.82
C LYS A 252 8.93 7.61 -27.11
N LYS A 253 8.34 8.80 -27.18
CA LYS A 253 6.96 9.00 -27.64
C LYS A 253 6.82 8.31 -29.01
N HIS A 254 6.05 7.24 -29.05
CA HIS A 254 5.45 6.68 -30.26
C HIS A 254 3.95 6.83 -30.13
#